data_AF-A0A953RCA8-F1
#
_entry.id   AF-A0A953RCA8-F1
#
_cell.length_a   1.000
_cell.length_b   1.000
_cell.length_c   1.000
_cell.angle_alpha   90.00
_cell.angle_beta   90.00
_cell.angle_gamma   90.00
#
_symmetry.space_group_name_H-M   'P 1'
#
loop_
_entity.id
_entity.type
_entity.pdbx_description
1 polymer ?
#
loop_
_entity_poly.entity_id
_entity_poly.type
_entity_poly.pdbx_seq_one_letter_code
_entity_poly.pdbx_strand_id
1 'polypeptide(L)'
;MATTEMHVMAKRVKGGSFLTEEREPQDIFTAEDLSDEHRQIAKTAVEFTTNEVMPATQEIEAKNFQVTRSLLRKAGELGLMGVDVPEAYGGLGMDKVTSALVAESISQLASFSVAFSAHVGIGTLPIVWYGTEAQKRKYLPKLATGEWIGAYALSESSSGSDAMHCHTRAVLSPDGKHYILNGEKMWISNSGFADVFTVFAKVDGEKFSAFIIDRNTPGFSVGSEEHKLGIRGSSTCPLILADCQVPVENLLGEVGKGHHIAFNILNIGRFKLGAACVGGARNGLRNAIGYSKERKAFGKSICEFGLIQEKLAECATGIYAGESLVYRTIGMIDAALADLDANAEGASREIQKRIEEYAVECSILKVWGSEMLDMVVDHVLQIYAGYGYVEEYPAERAYRDSRINRIFEGTNEINRLIITGWLMKQAMAGHLPLLPAIKKLMDEVMSGPSAGEDYDGPLAAEHKLLANAKKLTLFAAGAASQKYMQGLAEQQEVMGALADSIIEVYAMESSILRAEKLIGARGEAGARQAIAMTRFYAAKATERIEQSSRKVIATVAEGDMLRTQMAILRRLAKHEPADTISLGRQIARHVLAAGRYSL
;
A
#
# COMPACT_ATOMS: atom_id res chain seq x y z
N MET A 1 -23.72 -17.86 27.33
CA MET A 1 -23.14 -16.51 27.55
C MET A 1 -21.92 -16.43 26.67
N ALA A 2 -22.05 -15.82 25.49
CA ALA A 2 -20.90 -15.57 24.63
C ALA A 2 -20.03 -14.53 25.34
N THR A 3 -18.84 -14.93 25.75
CA THR A 3 -17.79 -14.00 26.18
C THR A 3 -17.50 -13.10 24.99
N THR A 4 -17.86 -11.83 25.11
CA THR A 4 -17.41 -10.78 24.20
C THR A 4 -15.88 -10.77 24.29
N GLU A 5 -15.19 -11.44 23.36
CA GLU A 5 -13.74 -11.32 23.25
C GLU A 5 -13.43 -9.84 23.08
N MET A 6 -12.67 -9.27 24.01
CA MET A 6 -12.16 -7.91 23.86
C MET A 6 -11.30 -7.90 22.60
N HIS A 7 -11.83 -7.29 21.53
CA HIS A 7 -11.11 -7.14 20.28
C HIS A 7 -9.80 -6.38 20.58
N VAL A 8 -8.66 -7.01 20.32
CA VAL A 8 -7.35 -6.37 20.53
C VAL A 8 -7.22 -5.26 19.49
N MET A 9 -7.50 -4.03 19.90
CA MET A 9 -7.33 -2.87 19.05
C MET A 9 -5.94 -2.26 19.26
N ALA A 10 -5.33 -1.79 18.18
CA ALA A 10 -4.13 -0.96 18.28
C ALA A 10 -4.41 0.30 19.11
N LYS A 11 -3.35 0.89 19.66
CA LYS A 11 -3.46 2.19 20.31
C LYS A 11 -3.66 3.26 19.24
N ARG A 12 -4.63 4.16 19.45
CA ARG A 12 -4.78 5.35 18.60
C ARG A 12 -3.56 6.25 18.75
N VAL A 13 -2.87 6.49 17.65
CA VAL A 13 -1.63 7.26 17.60
C VAL A 13 -1.63 8.21 16.41
N LYS A 14 -0.85 9.28 16.49
CA LYS A 14 -0.73 10.26 15.40
C LYS A 14 0.07 9.69 14.23
N GLY A 15 -0.39 9.94 13.00
CA GLY A 15 0.36 9.60 11.79
C GLY A 15 1.72 10.32 11.75
N GLY A 16 2.77 9.59 11.36
CA GLY A 16 4.14 10.08 11.29
C GLY A 16 4.90 10.14 12.62
N SER A 17 4.25 9.86 13.76
CA SER A 17 4.89 10.06 15.07
C SER A 17 5.92 8.98 15.43
N PHE A 18 6.00 7.88 14.69
CA PHE A 18 6.97 6.80 14.89
C PHE A 18 8.44 7.25 14.80
N LEU A 19 8.72 8.40 14.16
CA LEU A 19 10.06 8.99 14.10
C LEU A 19 10.49 9.64 15.42
N THR A 20 9.54 9.99 16.29
CA THR A 20 9.79 10.79 17.50
C THR A 20 9.31 10.13 18.79
N GLU A 21 8.40 9.16 18.67
CA GLU A 21 7.81 8.44 19.78
C GLU A 21 8.27 6.98 19.78
N GLU A 22 8.38 6.42 20.98
CA GLU A 22 8.52 4.99 21.18
C GLU A 22 7.16 4.31 21.17
N ARG A 23 7.18 3.02 20.86
CA ARG A 23 6.02 2.16 20.73
C ARG A 23 6.31 0.85 21.41
N GLU A 24 5.31 0.35 22.12
CA GLU A 24 5.38 -0.97 22.73
C GLU A 24 4.71 -2.01 21.82
N PRO A 25 5.04 -3.30 21.93
CA PRO A 25 4.43 -4.35 21.10
C PRO A 25 2.90 -4.41 21.18
N GLN A 26 2.31 -4.11 22.35
CA GLN A 26 0.86 -4.04 22.54
C GLN A 26 0.19 -2.83 21.85
N ASP A 27 0.95 -1.80 21.47
CA ASP A 27 0.40 -0.61 20.83
C ASP A 27 0.06 -0.85 19.35
N ILE A 28 0.58 -1.91 18.73
CA ILE A 28 0.38 -2.20 17.30
C ILE A 28 -0.52 -3.42 17.07
N PHE A 29 -1.22 -3.40 15.95
CA PHE A 29 -1.96 -4.53 15.41
C PHE A 29 -1.06 -5.34 14.46
N THR A 30 -1.15 -6.67 14.54
CA THR A 30 -0.34 -7.63 13.80
C THR A 30 -1.24 -8.72 13.22
N ALA A 31 -0.74 -9.52 12.27
CA ALA A 31 -1.50 -10.63 11.70
C ALA A 31 -1.91 -11.69 12.76
N GLU A 32 -1.19 -11.74 13.88
CA GLU A 32 -1.51 -12.63 15.00
C GLU A 32 -2.74 -12.18 15.79
N ASP A 33 -3.14 -10.90 15.68
CA ASP A 33 -4.32 -10.33 16.35
C ASP A 33 -5.62 -10.48 15.55
N LEU A 34 -5.55 -11.07 14.35
CA LEU A 34 -6.72 -11.31 13.53
C LEU A 34 -7.76 -12.14 14.28
N SER A 35 -9.02 -11.72 14.23
CA SER A 35 -10.14 -12.47 14.80
C SER A 35 -10.47 -13.71 13.95
N ASP A 36 -11.33 -14.58 14.48
CA ASP A 36 -11.83 -15.70 13.70
C ASP A 36 -12.68 -15.26 12.51
N GLU A 37 -13.42 -14.16 12.63
CA GLU A 37 -14.15 -13.55 11.51
C GLU A 37 -13.19 -13.05 10.41
N HIS A 38 -12.09 -12.38 10.79
CA HIS A 38 -11.03 -11.98 9.86
C HIS A 38 -10.42 -13.19 9.13
N ARG A 39 -10.13 -14.27 9.86
CA ARG A 39 -9.58 -15.49 9.27
C ARG A 39 -10.58 -16.18 8.35
N GLN A 40 -11.86 -16.19 8.72
CA GLN A 40 -12.92 -16.82 7.94
C GLN A 40 -13.14 -16.11 6.60
N ILE A 41 -13.25 -14.78 6.58
CA ILE A 41 -13.44 -14.04 5.33
C ILE A 41 -12.21 -14.13 4.42
N ALA A 42 -10.99 -14.09 4.98
CA ALA A 42 -9.77 -14.31 4.22
C ALA A 42 -9.73 -15.70 3.60
N LYS A 43 -10.10 -16.73 4.36
CA LYS A 43 -10.24 -18.11 3.85
C LYS A 43 -11.24 -18.19 2.71
N THR A 44 -12.43 -17.62 2.86
CA THR A 44 -13.45 -17.56 1.79
C THR A 44 -12.90 -16.91 0.52
N ALA A 45 -12.19 -15.79 0.65
CA ALA A 45 -11.59 -15.09 -0.49
C ALA A 45 -10.47 -15.92 -1.16
N VAL A 46 -9.62 -16.60 -0.39
CA VAL A 46 -8.59 -17.50 -0.92
C VAL A 46 -9.21 -18.69 -1.65
N GLU A 47 -10.21 -19.35 -1.05
CA GLU A 47 -10.90 -20.50 -1.64
C GLU A 47 -11.62 -20.11 -2.93
N PHE A 48 -12.34 -18.99 -2.94
CA PHE A 48 -12.96 -18.43 -4.14
C PHE A 48 -11.92 -18.20 -5.24
N THR A 49 -10.81 -17.55 -4.91
CA THR A 49 -9.78 -17.25 -5.90
C THR A 49 -9.14 -18.52 -6.45
N THR A 50 -8.82 -19.49 -5.58
CA THR A 50 -8.21 -20.76 -6.00
C THR A 50 -9.15 -21.64 -6.82
N ASN A 51 -10.43 -21.72 -6.44
CA ASN A 51 -11.37 -22.69 -7.01
C ASN A 51 -12.17 -22.13 -8.20
N GLU A 52 -12.35 -20.81 -8.28
CA GLU A 52 -13.18 -20.19 -9.33
C GLU A 52 -12.35 -19.30 -10.26
N VAL A 53 -11.48 -18.43 -9.72
CA VAL A 53 -10.73 -17.45 -10.52
C VAL A 53 -9.53 -18.08 -11.22
N MET A 54 -8.71 -18.85 -10.51
CA MET A 54 -7.50 -19.45 -11.08
C MET A 54 -7.80 -20.41 -12.25
N PRO A 55 -8.84 -21.27 -12.22
CA PRO A 55 -9.21 -22.09 -13.38
C PRO A 55 -9.62 -21.25 -14.61
N ALA A 56 -10.13 -20.04 -14.41
CA ALA A 56 -10.53 -19.12 -15.46
C ALA A 56 -9.39 -18.23 -15.99
N THR A 57 -8.13 -18.47 -15.58
CA THR A 57 -6.98 -17.61 -15.92
C THR A 57 -6.86 -17.34 -17.43
N GLN A 58 -6.99 -18.36 -18.27
CA GLN A 58 -6.85 -18.21 -19.73
C GLN A 58 -7.93 -17.31 -20.33
N GLU A 59 -9.18 -17.52 -19.93
CA GLU A 59 -10.33 -16.71 -20.39
C GLU A 59 -10.20 -15.24 -19.92
N ILE A 60 -9.78 -15.03 -18.67
CA ILE A 60 -9.56 -13.69 -18.12
C ILE A 60 -8.44 -13.00 -18.90
N GLU A 61 -7.28 -13.64 -19.10
CA GLU A 61 -6.15 -13.06 -19.84
C GLU A 61 -6.46 -12.84 -21.33
N ALA A 62 -7.37 -13.64 -21.90
CA ALA A 62 -7.93 -13.44 -23.24
C ALA A 62 -8.98 -12.33 -23.32
N LYS A 63 -9.19 -11.57 -22.23
CA LYS A 63 -10.15 -10.46 -22.13
C LYS A 63 -11.61 -10.89 -22.31
N ASN A 64 -11.97 -12.11 -21.91
CA ASN A 64 -13.37 -12.52 -21.84
C ASN A 64 -14.07 -11.87 -20.63
N PHE A 65 -14.50 -10.62 -20.80
CA PHE A 65 -15.08 -9.83 -19.71
C PHE A 65 -16.42 -10.35 -19.18
N GLN A 66 -17.11 -11.22 -19.92
CA GLN A 66 -18.29 -11.90 -19.40
C GLN A 66 -17.92 -12.88 -18.28
N VAL A 67 -16.79 -13.58 -18.41
CA VAL A 67 -16.25 -14.43 -17.34
C VAL A 67 -15.83 -13.59 -16.15
N THR A 68 -15.08 -12.50 -16.37
CA THR A 68 -14.68 -11.58 -15.28
C THR A 68 -15.89 -11.03 -14.53
N ARG A 69 -16.92 -10.56 -15.24
CA ARG A 69 -18.15 -10.02 -14.64
C ARG A 69 -18.92 -11.09 -13.86
N SER A 70 -18.99 -12.33 -14.39
CA SER A 70 -19.60 -13.45 -13.67
C SER A 70 -18.85 -13.79 -12.38
N LEU A 71 -17.52 -13.74 -12.38
CA LEU A 71 -16.70 -13.98 -11.20
C LEU A 71 -16.86 -12.85 -10.16
N LEU A 72 -16.92 -11.59 -10.60
CA LEU A 72 -17.22 -10.47 -9.71
C LEU A 72 -18.60 -10.66 -9.06
N ARG A 73 -19.63 -11.02 -9.82
CA ARG A 73 -20.96 -11.34 -9.27
C ARG A 73 -20.90 -12.42 -8.18
N LYS A 74 -20.16 -13.52 -8.42
CA LYS A 74 -19.93 -14.57 -7.40
C LYS A 74 -19.19 -14.03 -6.16
N ALA A 75 -18.20 -13.15 -6.34
CA ALA A 75 -17.53 -12.50 -5.21
C ALA A 75 -18.50 -11.62 -4.39
N GLY A 76 -19.45 -10.95 -5.05
CA GLY A 76 -20.54 -10.21 -4.42
C GLY A 76 -21.50 -11.11 -3.63
N GLU A 77 -21.87 -12.27 -4.17
CA GLU A 77 -22.70 -13.28 -3.48
C GLU A 77 -22.03 -13.82 -2.20
N LEU A 78 -20.69 -13.85 -2.18
CA LEU A 78 -19.89 -14.20 -1.00
C LEU A 78 -19.69 -13.02 -0.02
N GLY A 79 -20.24 -11.84 -0.32
CA GLY A 79 -20.11 -10.63 0.49
C GLY A 79 -18.79 -9.87 0.33
N LEU A 80 -17.86 -10.37 -0.49
CA LEU A 80 -16.51 -9.80 -0.63
C LEU A 80 -16.51 -8.38 -1.21
N MET A 81 -17.51 -8.05 -2.04
CA MET A 81 -17.64 -6.71 -2.65
C MET A 81 -18.33 -5.68 -1.74
N GLY A 82 -19.03 -6.14 -0.70
CA GLY A 82 -19.80 -5.31 0.22
C GLY A 82 -19.04 -4.90 1.48
N VAL A 83 -17.79 -5.33 1.66
CA VAL A 83 -17.00 -5.16 2.90
C VAL A 83 -16.97 -3.70 3.39
N ASP A 84 -16.66 -2.75 2.50
CA ASP A 84 -16.60 -1.32 2.86
C ASP A 84 -17.91 -0.55 2.67
N VAL A 85 -18.96 -1.22 2.19
CA VAL A 85 -20.27 -0.59 1.99
C VAL A 85 -21.06 -0.71 3.30
N PRO A 86 -21.64 0.39 3.83
CA PRO A 86 -22.42 0.30 5.06
C PRO A 86 -23.64 -0.62 4.93
N GLU A 87 -24.02 -1.30 6.00
CA GLU A 87 -25.17 -2.23 6.04
C GLU A 87 -26.48 -1.58 5.59
N ALA A 88 -26.70 -0.30 5.93
CA ALA A 88 -27.87 0.47 5.51
C ALA A 88 -28.04 0.57 3.97
N TYR A 89 -26.98 0.26 3.22
CA TYR A 89 -26.96 0.25 1.77
C TYR A 89 -26.69 -1.14 1.16
N GLY A 90 -26.87 -2.21 1.95
CA GLY A 90 -26.74 -3.59 1.49
C GLY A 90 -25.31 -4.13 1.46
N GLY A 91 -24.38 -3.48 2.16
CA GLY A 91 -23.03 -4.01 2.39
C GLY A 91 -22.87 -4.69 3.75
N LEU A 92 -21.63 -4.87 4.18
CA LEU A 92 -21.27 -5.52 5.45
C LEU A 92 -20.72 -4.54 6.50
N GLY A 93 -20.36 -3.32 6.11
CA GLY A 93 -19.88 -2.29 7.05
C GLY A 93 -18.68 -2.69 7.91
N MET A 94 -17.80 -3.55 7.40
CA MET A 94 -16.70 -4.12 8.18
C MET A 94 -15.50 -3.17 8.29
N ASP A 95 -14.59 -3.52 9.19
CA ASP A 95 -13.37 -2.78 9.46
C ASP A 95 -12.37 -2.81 8.28
N LYS A 96 -11.33 -1.99 8.37
CA LYS A 96 -10.34 -1.86 7.29
C LYS A 96 -9.35 -3.01 7.30
N VAL A 97 -9.10 -3.66 8.44
CA VAL A 97 -8.36 -4.94 8.52
C VAL A 97 -9.02 -5.98 7.61
N THR A 98 -10.34 -6.15 7.70
CA THR A 98 -11.12 -7.04 6.82
C THR A 98 -10.94 -6.64 5.36
N SER A 99 -11.07 -5.36 5.03
CA SER A 99 -10.86 -4.92 3.64
C SER A 99 -9.45 -5.22 3.12
N ALA A 100 -8.42 -5.06 3.95
CA ALA A 100 -7.04 -5.34 3.57
C ALA A 100 -6.81 -6.84 3.35
N LEU A 101 -7.38 -7.69 4.22
CA LEU A 101 -7.34 -9.14 4.09
C LEU A 101 -7.97 -9.62 2.80
N VAL A 102 -9.13 -9.07 2.41
CA VAL A 102 -9.77 -9.43 1.14
C VAL A 102 -8.90 -9.03 -0.04
N ALA A 103 -8.30 -7.82 -0.03
CA ALA A 103 -7.37 -7.38 -1.07
C ALA A 103 -6.13 -8.29 -1.16
N GLU A 104 -5.54 -8.66 -0.03
CA GLU A 104 -4.42 -9.61 0.05
C GLU A 104 -4.82 -10.99 -0.51
N SER A 105 -6.00 -11.49 -0.14
CA SER A 105 -6.46 -12.87 -0.44
C SER A 105 -6.85 -13.09 -1.91
N ILE A 106 -7.37 -12.05 -2.58
CA ILE A 106 -7.77 -12.11 -4.00
C ILE A 106 -6.59 -12.02 -4.97
N SER A 107 -5.39 -11.70 -4.47
CA SER A 107 -4.20 -11.37 -5.28
C SER A 107 -3.48 -12.57 -5.92
N GLN A 108 -4.14 -13.71 -6.16
CA GLN A 108 -3.51 -14.86 -6.87
C GLN A 108 -3.43 -14.63 -8.38
N LEU A 109 -4.42 -13.95 -8.98
CA LEU A 109 -4.41 -13.55 -10.38
C LEU A 109 -4.56 -12.03 -10.48
N ALA A 110 -3.46 -11.34 -10.80
CA ALA A 110 -3.38 -9.88 -10.76
C ALA A 110 -4.45 -9.20 -11.64
N SER A 111 -4.70 -9.70 -12.86
CA SER A 111 -5.76 -9.18 -13.75
C SER A 111 -7.14 -9.14 -13.11
N PHE A 112 -7.55 -10.22 -12.43
CA PHE A 112 -8.82 -10.24 -11.70
C PHE A 112 -8.77 -9.38 -10.45
N SER A 113 -7.65 -9.43 -9.72
CA SER A 113 -7.47 -8.61 -8.51
C SER A 113 -7.57 -7.12 -8.80
N VAL A 114 -7.05 -6.63 -9.93
CA VAL A 114 -7.21 -5.22 -10.33
C VAL A 114 -8.67 -4.91 -10.63
N ALA A 115 -9.39 -5.78 -11.35
CA ALA A 115 -10.80 -5.57 -11.65
C ALA A 115 -11.65 -5.49 -10.36
N PHE A 116 -11.40 -6.41 -9.43
CA PHE A 116 -12.05 -6.44 -8.12
C PHE A 116 -11.69 -5.20 -7.28
N SER A 117 -10.41 -4.89 -7.11
CA SER A 117 -9.92 -3.78 -6.29
C SER A 117 -10.34 -2.42 -6.85
N ALA A 118 -10.34 -2.24 -8.18
CA ALA A 118 -10.84 -1.04 -8.82
C ALA A 118 -12.32 -0.83 -8.52
N HIS A 119 -13.11 -1.90 -8.48
CA HIS A 119 -14.52 -1.84 -8.12
C HIS A 119 -14.74 -1.48 -6.65
N VAL A 120 -14.22 -2.29 -5.71
CA VAL A 120 -14.51 -2.14 -4.26
C VAL A 120 -13.77 -0.96 -3.62
N GLY A 121 -12.72 -0.47 -4.28
CA GLY A 121 -11.97 0.71 -3.87
C GLY A 121 -12.47 1.94 -4.60
N ILE A 122 -11.68 2.39 -5.58
CA ILE A 122 -11.87 3.67 -6.27
C ILE A 122 -13.21 3.80 -7.00
N GLY A 123 -13.84 2.71 -7.42
CA GLY A 123 -15.14 2.73 -8.12
C GLY A 123 -16.36 2.90 -7.21
N THR A 124 -16.28 2.46 -5.94
CA THR A 124 -17.42 2.42 -5.02
C THR A 124 -17.29 3.42 -3.87
N LEU A 125 -16.09 3.54 -3.29
CA LEU A 125 -15.84 4.38 -2.11
C LEU A 125 -16.12 5.88 -2.31
N PRO A 126 -15.98 6.49 -3.51
CA PRO A 126 -16.38 7.88 -3.69
C PRO A 126 -17.86 8.08 -3.37
N ILE A 127 -18.72 7.15 -3.77
CA ILE A 127 -20.17 7.21 -3.48
C ILE A 127 -20.43 6.92 -2.00
N VAL A 128 -19.71 5.98 -1.39
CA VAL A 128 -19.85 5.67 0.05
C VAL A 128 -19.58 6.91 0.91
N TRP A 129 -18.54 7.68 0.60
CA TRP A 129 -18.09 8.79 1.45
C TRP A 129 -18.61 10.16 1.05
N TYR A 130 -18.90 10.38 -0.23
CA TYR A 130 -19.29 11.70 -0.75
C TYR A 130 -20.66 11.70 -1.43
N GLY A 131 -21.30 10.53 -1.54
CA GLY A 131 -22.64 10.42 -2.09
C GLY A 131 -23.68 11.13 -1.22
N THR A 132 -24.67 11.76 -1.83
CA THR A 132 -25.90 12.13 -1.14
C THR A 132 -26.70 10.88 -0.77
N GLU A 133 -27.64 10.98 0.16
CA GLU A 133 -28.53 9.86 0.51
C GLU A 133 -29.23 9.25 -0.71
N ALA A 134 -29.68 10.09 -1.66
CA ALA A 134 -30.32 9.64 -2.89
C ALA A 134 -29.34 8.87 -3.79
N GLN A 135 -28.11 9.37 -3.94
CA GLN A 135 -27.05 8.68 -4.69
C GLN A 135 -26.70 7.33 -4.03
N LYS A 136 -26.48 7.32 -2.71
CA LYS A 136 -26.14 6.10 -1.97
C LYS A 136 -27.21 5.03 -2.14
N ARG A 137 -28.49 5.37 -1.95
CA ARG A 137 -29.62 4.44 -2.13
C ARG A 137 -29.77 3.95 -3.56
N LYS A 138 -29.45 4.78 -4.58
CA LYS A 138 -29.51 4.37 -5.99
C LYS A 138 -28.40 3.38 -6.35
N TYR A 139 -27.16 3.67 -5.96
CA TYR A 139 -25.98 2.98 -6.50
C TYR A 139 -25.45 1.86 -5.60
N LEU A 140 -25.31 2.09 -4.29
CA LEU A 140 -24.55 1.21 -3.41
C LEU A 140 -25.10 -0.22 -3.29
N PRO A 141 -26.44 -0.48 -3.23
CA PRO A 141 -26.94 -1.85 -3.17
C PRO A 141 -26.54 -2.71 -4.38
N LYS A 142 -26.45 -2.10 -5.56
CA LYS A 142 -26.06 -2.78 -6.80
C LYS A 142 -24.55 -2.96 -6.92
N LEU A 143 -23.78 -2.00 -6.41
CA LEU A 143 -22.32 -2.08 -6.35
C LEU A 143 -21.89 -3.16 -5.35
N ALA A 144 -22.46 -3.17 -4.14
CA ALA A 144 -22.14 -4.13 -3.08
C ALA A 144 -22.35 -5.60 -3.48
N THR A 145 -23.33 -5.86 -4.37
CA THR A 145 -23.66 -7.20 -4.87
C THR A 145 -22.99 -7.56 -6.21
N GLY A 146 -22.25 -6.63 -6.81
CA GLY A 146 -21.70 -6.79 -8.15
C GLY A 146 -22.76 -6.89 -9.26
N GLU A 147 -24.01 -6.45 -9.01
CA GLU A 147 -25.00 -6.22 -10.07
C GLU A 147 -24.49 -5.18 -11.06
N TRP A 148 -23.97 -4.09 -10.50
CA TRP A 148 -23.30 -3.03 -11.22
C TRP A 148 -21.82 -3.03 -10.87
N ILE A 149 -20.98 -2.73 -11.85
CA ILE A 149 -19.54 -2.57 -11.65
C ILE A 149 -19.16 -1.09 -11.74
N GLY A 150 -18.50 -0.57 -10.70
CA GLY A 150 -17.90 0.76 -10.68
C GLY A 150 -16.53 0.86 -11.36
N ALA A 151 -16.25 2.03 -11.92
CA ALA A 151 -14.96 2.46 -12.44
C ALA A 151 -14.65 3.91 -12.01
N TYR A 152 -13.37 4.29 -12.08
CA TYR A 152 -12.88 5.59 -11.60
C TYR A 152 -12.03 6.27 -12.65
N ALA A 153 -12.40 7.49 -13.02
CA ALA A 153 -11.86 8.20 -14.16
C ALA A 153 -11.33 9.59 -13.79
N LEU A 154 -10.08 9.57 -13.34
CA LEU A 154 -9.33 10.76 -12.94
C LEU A 154 -8.32 11.18 -14.01
N SER A 155 -7.47 10.26 -14.45
CA SER A 155 -6.33 10.55 -15.33
C SER A 155 -6.74 10.90 -16.76
N GLU A 156 -5.93 11.74 -17.39
CA GLU A 156 -5.98 12.07 -18.82
C GLU A 156 -4.58 11.95 -19.41
N SER A 157 -4.47 11.99 -20.75
CA SER A 157 -3.18 11.90 -21.45
C SER A 157 -2.19 13.00 -21.03
N SER A 158 -2.71 14.19 -20.65
CA SER A 158 -1.92 15.32 -20.16
C SER A 158 -1.79 15.40 -18.64
N SER A 159 -2.54 14.58 -17.88
CA SER A 159 -2.63 14.68 -16.42
C SER A 159 -2.70 13.30 -15.75
N GLY A 160 -1.52 12.77 -15.40
CA GLY A 160 -1.36 11.58 -14.57
C GLY A 160 -1.09 11.96 -13.11
N SER A 161 0.18 12.20 -12.76
CA SER A 161 0.59 12.62 -11.42
C SER A 161 0.03 13.98 -11.00
N ASP A 162 -0.04 14.94 -11.92
CA ASP A 162 -0.73 16.24 -11.71
C ASP A 162 -2.21 16.12 -12.07
N ALA A 163 -2.93 15.28 -11.32
CA ALA A 163 -4.31 14.91 -11.62
C ALA A 163 -5.31 16.09 -11.59
N MET A 164 -5.00 17.16 -10.85
CA MET A 164 -5.86 18.35 -10.76
C MET A 164 -5.76 19.25 -12.00
N HIS A 165 -4.74 19.06 -12.85
CA HIS A 165 -4.58 19.79 -14.10
C HIS A 165 -5.37 19.23 -15.28
N CYS A 166 -6.39 18.39 -15.01
CA CYS A 166 -7.25 17.83 -16.04
C CYS A 166 -7.90 18.91 -16.94
N HIS A 167 -8.16 18.56 -18.19
CA HIS A 167 -8.76 19.40 -19.22
C HIS A 167 -10.22 19.05 -19.51
N THR A 168 -10.73 17.90 -19.07
CA THR A 168 -12.16 17.60 -19.17
C THR A 168 -12.97 18.71 -18.50
N ARG A 169 -13.92 19.29 -19.23
CA ARG A 169 -14.74 20.43 -18.78
C ARG A 169 -16.18 19.99 -18.52
N ALA A 170 -16.84 20.69 -17.61
CA ALA A 170 -18.26 20.58 -17.35
C ALA A 170 -18.89 21.97 -17.39
N VAL A 171 -20.02 22.13 -18.09
CA VAL A 171 -20.78 23.39 -18.14
C VAL A 171 -22.24 23.09 -17.84
N LEU A 172 -22.87 23.88 -16.99
CA LEU A 172 -24.30 23.73 -16.68
C LEU A 172 -25.13 24.05 -17.94
N SER A 173 -26.08 23.19 -18.28
CA SER A 173 -26.99 23.38 -19.40
C SER A 173 -27.87 24.62 -19.19
N PRO A 174 -28.36 25.29 -20.26
CA PRO A 174 -29.20 26.48 -20.13
C PRO A 174 -30.48 26.28 -19.30
N ASP A 175 -31.02 25.06 -19.26
CA ASP A 175 -32.20 24.70 -18.46
C ASP A 175 -31.86 24.31 -17.00
N GLY A 176 -30.57 24.27 -16.64
CA GLY A 176 -30.09 23.94 -15.30
C GLY A 176 -30.25 22.48 -14.89
N LYS A 177 -30.57 21.56 -15.83
CA LYS A 177 -30.86 20.15 -15.51
C LYS A 177 -29.67 19.22 -15.65
N HIS A 178 -28.68 19.58 -16.48
CA HIS A 178 -27.52 18.74 -16.74
C HIS A 178 -26.22 19.54 -16.68
N TYR A 179 -25.13 18.90 -16.33
CA TYR A 179 -23.79 19.31 -16.74
C TYR A 179 -23.46 18.64 -18.07
N ILE A 180 -23.02 19.43 -19.04
CA ILE A 180 -22.51 18.98 -20.33
C ILE A 180 -21.01 18.81 -20.21
N LEU A 181 -20.54 17.56 -20.26
CA LEU A 181 -19.14 17.22 -20.12
C LEU A 181 -18.48 16.97 -21.48
N ASN A 182 -17.29 17.55 -21.67
CA ASN A 182 -16.47 17.38 -22.86
C ASN A 182 -15.01 17.11 -22.47
N GLY A 183 -14.44 16.02 -23.00
CA GLY A 183 -13.06 15.62 -22.74
C GLY A 183 -12.81 14.12 -22.90
N GLU A 184 -11.61 13.70 -22.54
CA GLU A 184 -11.17 12.31 -22.62
C GLU A 184 -10.48 11.90 -21.32
N LYS A 185 -10.79 10.69 -20.84
CA LYS A 185 -10.12 10.09 -19.68
C LYS A 185 -9.30 8.89 -20.15
N MET A 186 -8.14 8.65 -19.55
CA MET A 186 -7.19 7.64 -20.01
C MET A 186 -6.92 6.58 -18.95
N TRP A 187 -6.75 5.35 -19.43
CA TRP A 187 -6.38 4.17 -18.62
C TRP A 187 -7.40 3.78 -17.56
N ILE A 188 -8.69 3.74 -17.93
CA ILE A 188 -9.75 3.51 -16.95
C ILE A 188 -9.97 2.01 -16.77
N SER A 189 -9.62 1.52 -15.57
CA SER A 189 -9.86 0.13 -15.18
C SER A 189 -11.35 -0.20 -15.17
N ASN A 190 -11.72 -1.43 -15.53
CA ASN A 190 -13.10 -1.94 -15.69
C ASN A 190 -13.94 -1.30 -16.81
N SER A 191 -13.44 -0.28 -17.52
CA SER A 191 -14.26 0.51 -18.46
C SER A 191 -14.93 -0.30 -19.58
N GLY A 192 -14.34 -1.41 -20.02
CA GLY A 192 -14.93 -2.32 -20.99
C GLY A 192 -16.27 -2.94 -20.54
N PHE A 193 -16.54 -3.02 -19.24
CA PHE A 193 -17.74 -3.65 -18.69
C PHE A 193 -18.35 -2.94 -17.46
N ALA A 194 -17.83 -1.79 -17.04
CA ALA A 194 -18.37 -1.02 -15.93
C ALA A 194 -19.71 -0.35 -16.28
N ASP A 195 -20.61 -0.32 -15.30
CA ASP A 195 -21.95 0.25 -15.38
C ASP A 195 -21.99 1.71 -14.88
N VAL A 196 -21.12 2.05 -13.93
CA VAL A 196 -21.09 3.36 -13.25
C VAL A 196 -19.66 3.87 -13.18
N PHE A 197 -19.46 5.16 -13.46
CA PHE A 197 -18.15 5.81 -13.50
C PHE A 197 -18.13 7.02 -12.56
N THR A 198 -17.13 7.11 -11.69
CA THR A 198 -16.80 8.38 -11.01
C THR A 198 -15.81 9.15 -11.90
N VAL A 199 -16.25 10.26 -12.50
CA VAL A 199 -15.48 11.04 -13.48
C VAL A 199 -15.14 12.42 -12.95
N PHE A 200 -13.88 12.83 -13.11
CA PHE A 200 -13.41 14.16 -12.71
C PHE A 200 -13.33 15.11 -13.90
N ALA A 201 -13.86 16.32 -13.71
CA ALA A 201 -13.88 17.39 -14.68
C ALA A 201 -13.80 18.77 -13.98
N LYS A 202 -13.49 19.83 -14.73
CA LYS A 202 -13.52 21.20 -14.25
C LYS A 202 -14.80 21.91 -14.66
N VAL A 203 -15.64 22.26 -13.68
CA VAL A 203 -16.79 23.12 -13.89
C VAL A 203 -16.32 24.52 -14.26
N ASP A 204 -16.88 25.06 -15.34
CA ASP A 204 -16.49 26.35 -15.94
C ASP A 204 -14.99 26.40 -16.34
N GLY A 205 -14.32 25.25 -16.45
CA GLY A 205 -12.90 25.17 -16.78
C GLY A 205 -11.92 25.35 -15.61
N GLU A 206 -12.42 25.67 -14.41
CA GLU A 206 -11.56 25.98 -13.24
C GLU A 206 -11.83 25.07 -12.04
N LYS A 207 -13.10 24.80 -11.75
CA LYS A 207 -13.54 24.18 -10.49
C LYS A 207 -13.51 22.66 -10.58
N PHE A 208 -12.40 22.06 -10.16
CA PHE A 208 -12.19 20.61 -10.14
C PHE A 208 -13.25 19.89 -9.29
N SER A 209 -14.08 19.06 -9.93
CA SER A 209 -15.29 18.45 -9.37
C SER A 209 -15.42 16.99 -9.83
N ALA A 210 -16.23 16.20 -9.12
CA ALA A 210 -16.50 14.80 -9.46
C ALA A 210 -17.97 14.59 -9.84
N PHE A 211 -18.22 13.64 -10.73
CA PHE A 211 -19.55 13.30 -11.24
C PHE A 211 -19.74 11.79 -11.28
N ILE A 212 -20.94 11.31 -10.97
CA ILE A 212 -21.35 9.93 -11.22
C ILE A 212 -21.96 9.88 -12.63
N ILE A 213 -21.42 9.03 -13.50
CA ILE A 213 -21.89 8.85 -14.87
C ILE A 213 -22.32 7.40 -15.08
N ASP A 214 -23.56 7.20 -15.53
CA ASP A 214 -24.08 5.89 -15.89
C ASP A 214 -23.57 5.54 -17.31
N ARG A 215 -23.24 4.27 -17.58
CA ARG A 215 -22.66 3.84 -18.88
C ARG A 215 -23.45 4.29 -20.11
N ASN A 216 -24.76 4.40 -19.99
CA ASN A 216 -25.66 4.73 -21.09
C ASN A 216 -26.01 6.23 -21.16
N THR A 217 -25.34 7.09 -20.40
CA THR A 217 -25.54 8.55 -20.47
C THR A 217 -25.26 9.05 -21.90
N PRO A 218 -26.17 9.79 -22.54
CA PRO A 218 -25.95 10.34 -23.88
C PRO A 218 -24.66 11.15 -23.95
N GLY A 219 -23.84 10.91 -24.97
CA GLY A 219 -22.54 11.56 -25.14
C GLY A 219 -21.38 10.91 -24.37
N PHE A 220 -21.62 9.85 -23.60
CA PHE A 220 -20.57 9.02 -23.00
C PHE A 220 -20.29 7.79 -23.86
N SER A 221 -19.02 7.49 -24.11
CA SER A 221 -18.61 6.25 -24.79
C SER A 221 -17.26 5.74 -24.28
N VAL A 222 -17.01 4.46 -24.51
CA VAL A 222 -15.78 3.76 -24.12
C VAL A 222 -15.01 3.41 -25.39
N GLY A 223 -13.70 3.72 -25.40
CA GLY A 223 -12.83 3.39 -26.52
C GLY A 223 -12.38 1.92 -26.52
N SER A 224 -11.39 1.63 -27.38
CA SER A 224 -10.82 0.29 -27.50
C SER A 224 -9.93 -0.07 -26.30
N GLU A 225 -9.79 -1.37 -26.05
CA GLU A 225 -8.92 -1.90 -24.99
C GLU A 225 -7.44 -1.63 -25.25
N GLU A 226 -6.72 -1.23 -24.21
CA GLU A 226 -5.29 -0.97 -24.24
C GLU A 226 -4.47 -2.27 -24.39
N HIS A 227 -3.35 -2.15 -25.11
CA HIS A 227 -2.32 -3.19 -25.22
C HIS A 227 -1.24 -2.95 -24.16
N LYS A 228 -1.29 -3.72 -23.07
CA LYS A 228 -0.48 -3.50 -21.87
C LYS A 228 0.64 -4.53 -21.74
N LEU A 229 1.71 -4.16 -21.03
CA LEU A 229 2.79 -5.06 -20.64
C LEU A 229 2.25 -6.28 -19.87
N GLY A 230 1.58 -6.02 -18.75
CA GLY A 230 0.96 -7.01 -17.87
C GLY A 230 -0.49 -6.65 -17.52
N ILE A 231 -1.05 -7.36 -16.53
CA ILE A 231 -2.47 -7.34 -16.12
C ILE A 231 -3.41 -7.33 -17.34
N ARG A 232 -3.08 -8.16 -18.34
CA ARG A 232 -3.66 -8.11 -19.68
C ARG A 232 -5.17 -8.36 -19.65
N GLY A 233 -5.63 -9.23 -18.76
CA GLY A 233 -7.04 -9.53 -18.55
C GLY A 233 -7.83 -8.48 -17.76
N SER A 234 -7.17 -7.50 -17.14
CA SER A 234 -7.87 -6.34 -16.59
C SER A 234 -8.29 -5.42 -17.73
N SER A 235 -9.59 -5.11 -17.82
CA SER A 235 -10.09 -4.13 -18.79
C SER A 235 -9.47 -2.76 -18.54
N THR A 236 -9.03 -2.11 -19.61
CA THR A 236 -8.45 -0.76 -19.56
C THR A 236 -8.73 -0.07 -20.89
N CYS A 237 -9.60 0.93 -20.89
CA CYS A 237 -9.94 1.72 -22.08
C CYS A 237 -9.87 3.22 -21.75
N PRO A 238 -9.73 4.07 -22.78
CA PRO A 238 -10.07 5.47 -22.65
C PRO A 238 -11.59 5.66 -22.59
N LEU A 239 -12.03 6.76 -22.00
CA LEU A 239 -13.41 7.23 -22.00
C LEU A 239 -13.50 8.51 -22.83
N ILE A 240 -14.54 8.62 -23.66
CA ILE A 240 -14.81 9.79 -24.48
C ILE A 240 -16.11 10.42 -23.97
N LEU A 241 -16.04 11.70 -23.62
CA LEU A 241 -17.17 12.54 -23.25
C LEU A 241 -17.35 13.58 -24.35
N ALA A 242 -18.39 13.41 -25.16
CA ALA A 242 -18.74 14.30 -26.27
C ALA A 242 -20.17 14.81 -26.05
N ASP A 243 -20.28 16.03 -25.54
CA ASP A 243 -21.54 16.61 -25.05
C ASP A 243 -22.29 15.68 -24.11
N CYS A 244 -21.56 15.07 -23.19
CA CYS A 244 -22.08 14.09 -22.24
C CYS A 244 -23.05 14.74 -21.25
N GLN A 245 -24.32 14.33 -21.26
CA GLN A 245 -25.40 14.98 -20.50
C GLN A 245 -25.59 14.37 -19.11
N VAL A 246 -24.82 14.82 -18.14
CA VAL A 246 -24.85 14.30 -16.76
C VAL A 246 -25.89 15.07 -15.93
N PRO A 247 -26.89 14.43 -15.30
CA PRO A 247 -27.85 15.13 -14.46
C PRO A 247 -27.19 15.91 -13.31
N VAL A 248 -27.74 17.06 -12.91
CA VAL A 248 -27.15 17.89 -11.83
C VAL A 248 -27.10 17.16 -10.49
N GLU A 249 -28.05 16.28 -10.22
CA GLU A 249 -28.09 15.43 -9.03
C GLU A 249 -27.00 14.36 -9.00
N ASN A 250 -26.26 14.17 -10.10
CA ASN A 250 -25.12 13.26 -10.20
C ASN A 250 -23.77 13.95 -9.93
N LEU A 251 -23.75 15.25 -9.62
CA LEU A 251 -22.59 15.89 -9.00
C LEU A 251 -22.26 15.18 -7.68
N LEU A 252 -21.01 14.74 -7.52
CA LEU A 252 -20.55 14.04 -6.32
C LEU A 252 -19.76 15.01 -5.42
N GLY A 253 -20.25 15.21 -4.21
CA GLY A 253 -19.72 16.23 -3.30
C GLY A 253 -20.06 17.65 -3.74
N GLU A 254 -19.09 18.56 -3.66
CA GLU A 254 -19.28 19.99 -3.94
C GLU A 254 -18.47 20.45 -5.17
N VAL A 255 -19.01 21.42 -5.91
CA VAL A 255 -18.32 22.04 -7.04
C VAL A 255 -16.99 22.65 -6.57
N GLY A 256 -15.89 22.30 -7.24
CA GLY A 256 -14.54 22.78 -6.92
C GLY A 256 -13.86 22.05 -5.76
N LYS A 257 -14.53 21.08 -5.13
CA LYS A 257 -14.03 20.30 -3.99
C LYS A 257 -13.69 18.85 -4.34
N GLY A 258 -13.56 18.52 -5.63
CA GLY A 258 -13.22 17.17 -6.10
C GLY A 258 -11.86 16.66 -5.59
N HIS A 259 -10.94 17.56 -5.23
CA HIS A 259 -9.63 17.20 -4.69
C HIS A 259 -9.73 16.46 -3.34
N HIS A 260 -10.73 16.78 -2.52
CA HIS A 260 -10.98 16.04 -1.28
C HIS A 260 -11.33 14.57 -1.57
N ILE A 261 -12.16 14.33 -2.59
CA ILE A 261 -12.53 12.98 -3.04
C ILE A 261 -11.29 12.25 -3.54
N ALA A 262 -10.57 12.84 -4.49
CA ALA A 262 -9.42 12.19 -5.12
C ALA A 262 -8.33 11.80 -4.10
N PHE A 263 -7.95 12.71 -3.20
CA PHE A 263 -6.86 12.44 -2.26
C PHE A 263 -7.24 11.46 -1.14
N ASN A 264 -8.48 11.50 -0.63
CA ASN A 264 -8.91 10.52 0.38
C ASN A 264 -9.02 9.10 -0.20
N ILE A 265 -9.55 9.00 -1.42
CA ILE A 265 -9.68 7.71 -2.12
C ILE A 265 -8.29 7.11 -2.42
N LEU A 266 -7.31 7.95 -2.78
CA LEU A 266 -5.92 7.53 -2.98
C LEU A 266 -5.29 6.92 -1.72
N ASN A 267 -5.56 7.44 -0.51
CA ASN A 267 -5.01 6.83 0.71
C ASN A 267 -5.48 5.38 0.89
N ILE A 268 -6.72 5.09 0.52
CA ILE A 268 -7.28 3.74 0.62
C ILE A 268 -6.79 2.85 -0.52
N GLY A 269 -6.70 3.37 -1.74
CA GLY A 269 -6.04 2.68 -2.86
C GLY A 269 -4.62 2.26 -2.51
N ARG A 270 -3.84 3.15 -1.89
CA ARG A 270 -2.44 2.93 -1.47
C ARG A 270 -2.28 1.78 -0.47
N PHE A 271 -3.04 1.75 0.63
CA PHE A 271 -2.87 0.67 1.59
C PHE A 271 -3.42 -0.66 1.06
N LYS A 272 -4.54 -0.65 0.32
CA LYS A 272 -5.10 -1.88 -0.29
C LYS A 272 -4.13 -2.46 -1.30
N LEU A 273 -3.46 -1.61 -2.07
CA LEU A 273 -2.39 -2.03 -2.97
C LEU A 273 -1.20 -2.62 -2.21
N GLY A 274 -0.78 -2.00 -1.10
CA GLY A 274 0.24 -2.57 -0.21
C GLY A 274 -0.11 -4.00 0.25
N ALA A 275 -1.35 -4.21 0.72
CA ALA A 275 -1.86 -5.52 1.12
C ALA A 275 -1.91 -6.51 -0.07
N ALA A 276 -2.40 -6.09 -1.23
CA ALA A 276 -2.42 -6.90 -2.44
C ALA A 276 -1.00 -7.33 -2.87
N CYS A 277 0.00 -6.45 -2.72
CA CYS A 277 1.39 -6.78 -3.00
C CYS A 277 1.93 -7.89 -2.08
N VAL A 278 1.57 -7.88 -0.79
CA VAL A 278 1.90 -8.97 0.15
C VAL A 278 1.27 -10.28 -0.31
N GLY A 279 -0.01 -10.26 -0.70
CA GLY A 279 -0.71 -11.43 -1.24
C GLY A 279 -0.03 -11.99 -2.51
N GLY A 280 0.26 -11.12 -3.47
CA GLY A 280 1.00 -11.48 -4.70
C GLY A 280 2.37 -12.09 -4.40
N ALA A 281 3.11 -11.52 -3.43
CA ALA A 281 4.42 -12.01 -3.03
C ALA A 281 4.35 -13.40 -2.38
N ARG A 282 3.36 -13.67 -1.52
CA ARG A 282 3.13 -15.00 -0.93
C ARG A 282 2.87 -16.05 -2.01
N ASN A 283 2.08 -15.72 -3.02
CA ASN A 283 1.79 -16.61 -4.14
C ASN A 283 3.04 -16.88 -4.99
N GLY A 284 3.81 -15.82 -5.31
CA GLY A 284 5.07 -15.94 -6.03
C GLY A 284 6.07 -16.83 -5.29
N LEU A 285 6.28 -16.59 -3.99
CA LEU A 285 7.19 -17.39 -3.17
C LEU A 285 6.75 -18.86 -3.08
N ARG A 286 5.45 -19.14 -2.92
CA ARG A 286 4.92 -20.51 -2.94
C ARG A 286 5.29 -21.24 -4.24
N ASN A 287 5.12 -20.58 -5.38
CA ASN A 287 5.46 -21.14 -6.68
C ASN A 287 6.97 -21.41 -6.81
N ALA A 288 7.81 -20.44 -6.42
CA ALA A 288 9.27 -20.60 -6.42
C ALA A 288 9.74 -21.74 -5.49
N ILE A 289 9.13 -21.90 -4.30
CA ILE A 289 9.43 -23.01 -3.40
C ILE A 289 9.08 -24.35 -4.06
N GLY A 290 7.89 -24.49 -4.65
CA GLY A 290 7.47 -25.70 -5.35
C GLY A 290 8.44 -26.07 -6.47
N TYR A 291 8.70 -25.14 -7.38
CA TYR A 291 9.61 -25.36 -8.51
C TYR A 291 11.04 -25.67 -8.06
N SER A 292 11.57 -24.96 -7.05
CA SER A 292 12.94 -25.18 -6.59
C SER A 292 13.18 -26.55 -5.94
N LYS A 293 12.14 -27.19 -5.42
CA LYS A 293 12.19 -28.57 -4.90
C LYS A 293 12.23 -29.60 -6.03
N GLU A 294 11.44 -29.38 -7.08
CA GLU A 294 11.31 -30.31 -8.21
C GLU A 294 12.49 -30.21 -9.18
N ARG A 295 12.97 -28.99 -9.45
CA ARG A 295 14.04 -28.75 -10.41
C ARG A 295 15.37 -29.27 -9.87
N LYS A 296 16.01 -30.16 -10.63
CA LYS A 296 17.35 -30.69 -10.33
C LYS A 296 18.43 -30.07 -11.23
N ALA A 297 19.59 -29.80 -10.64
CA ALA A 297 20.81 -29.41 -11.33
C ALA A 297 22.03 -29.92 -10.55
N PHE A 298 23.11 -30.27 -11.23
CA PHE A 298 24.33 -30.79 -10.59
C PHE A 298 24.06 -31.92 -9.58
N GLY A 299 23.13 -32.82 -9.90
CA GLY A 299 22.81 -34.00 -9.09
C GLY A 299 21.93 -33.79 -7.86
N LYS A 300 21.44 -32.56 -7.60
CA LYS A 300 20.57 -32.27 -6.43
C LYS A 300 19.45 -31.27 -6.76
N SER A 301 18.47 -31.12 -5.87
CA SER A 301 17.40 -30.14 -6.05
C SER A 301 17.95 -28.71 -5.89
N ILE A 302 17.46 -27.76 -6.67
CA ILE A 302 18.06 -26.42 -6.68
C ILE A 302 17.85 -25.67 -5.35
N CYS A 303 16.81 -26.02 -4.58
CA CYS A 303 16.60 -25.50 -3.23
C CYS A 303 17.74 -25.83 -2.24
N GLU A 304 18.64 -26.76 -2.58
CA GLU A 304 19.81 -27.13 -1.77
C GLU A 304 21.05 -26.25 -2.06
N PHE A 305 20.98 -25.31 -3.00
CA PHE A 305 22.05 -24.35 -3.27
C PHE A 305 21.88 -23.09 -2.42
N GLY A 306 22.99 -22.62 -1.84
CA GLY A 306 22.98 -21.45 -0.95
C GLY A 306 22.39 -20.19 -1.59
N LEU A 307 22.68 -19.91 -2.86
CA LEU A 307 22.15 -18.73 -3.57
C LEU A 307 20.64 -18.80 -3.85
N ILE A 308 20.07 -20.01 -3.98
CA ILE A 308 18.61 -20.18 -4.08
C ILE A 308 17.99 -19.98 -2.71
N GLN A 309 18.59 -20.52 -1.66
CA GLN A 309 18.15 -20.32 -0.28
C GLN A 309 18.17 -18.83 0.12
N GLU A 310 19.21 -18.09 -0.28
CA GLU A 310 19.29 -16.65 -0.05
C GLU A 310 18.09 -15.91 -0.68
N LYS A 311 17.78 -16.16 -1.96
CA LYS A 311 16.60 -15.59 -2.63
C LYS A 311 15.29 -15.91 -1.90
N LEU A 312 15.11 -17.16 -1.49
CA LEU A 312 13.92 -17.59 -0.75
C LEU A 312 13.82 -16.88 0.62
N ALA A 313 14.95 -16.69 1.29
CA ALA A 313 15.00 -15.96 2.56
C ALA A 313 14.71 -14.48 2.40
N GLU A 314 15.21 -13.84 1.34
CA GLU A 314 14.90 -12.45 1.00
C GLU A 314 13.40 -12.27 0.71
N CYS A 315 12.81 -13.17 -0.08
CA CYS A 315 11.38 -13.14 -0.35
C CYS A 315 10.56 -13.32 0.93
N ALA A 316 10.89 -14.31 1.75
CA ALA A 316 10.15 -14.59 2.99
C ALA A 316 10.27 -13.45 4.00
N THR A 317 11.46 -12.86 4.14
CA THR A 317 11.69 -11.72 5.03
C THR A 317 11.00 -10.46 4.53
N GLY A 318 10.98 -10.23 3.21
CA GLY A 318 10.18 -9.17 2.60
C GLY A 318 8.69 -9.37 2.90
N ILE A 319 8.13 -10.56 2.72
CA ILE A 319 6.72 -10.81 3.05
C ILE A 319 6.44 -10.53 4.53
N TYR A 320 7.33 -10.97 5.43
CA TYR A 320 7.20 -10.71 6.87
C TYR A 320 7.20 -9.23 7.22
N ALA A 321 8.15 -8.46 6.71
CA ALA A 321 8.18 -7.02 6.92
C ALA A 321 6.90 -6.39 6.35
N GLY A 322 6.56 -6.67 5.08
CA GLY A 322 5.39 -6.11 4.41
C GLY A 322 4.08 -6.36 5.15
N GLU A 323 3.85 -7.59 5.57
CA GLU A 323 2.71 -7.97 6.41
C GLU A 323 2.69 -7.16 7.72
N SER A 324 3.85 -7.00 8.37
CA SER A 324 3.97 -6.23 9.60
C SER A 324 3.62 -4.75 9.40
N LEU A 325 4.07 -4.12 8.30
CA LEU A 325 3.67 -2.74 8.00
C LEU A 325 2.17 -2.64 7.72
N VAL A 326 1.65 -3.51 6.86
CA VAL A 326 0.24 -3.49 6.40
C VAL A 326 -0.70 -3.54 7.62
N TYR A 327 -0.57 -4.57 8.46
CA TYR A 327 -1.46 -4.73 9.60
C TYR A 327 -1.24 -3.68 10.69
N ARG A 328 -0.01 -3.18 10.87
CA ARG A 328 0.25 -2.05 11.77
C ARG A 328 -0.50 -0.79 11.31
N THR A 329 -0.33 -0.38 10.06
CA THR A 329 -0.96 0.83 9.53
C THR A 329 -2.48 0.72 9.53
N ILE A 330 -3.03 -0.42 9.11
CA ILE A 330 -4.47 -0.59 9.03
C ILE A 330 -5.10 -0.69 10.41
N GLY A 331 -4.45 -1.35 11.37
CA GLY A 331 -4.88 -1.32 12.77
C GLY A 331 -4.84 0.09 13.38
N MET A 332 -3.88 0.94 13.00
CA MET A 332 -3.86 2.35 13.39
C MET A 332 -5.08 3.11 12.83
N ILE A 333 -5.44 2.85 11.57
CA ILE A 333 -6.63 3.44 10.94
C ILE A 333 -7.89 2.97 11.65
N ASP A 334 -8.06 1.66 11.89
CA ASP A 334 -9.25 1.14 12.58
C ASP A 334 -9.35 1.65 14.02
N ALA A 335 -8.24 1.71 14.76
CA ALA A 335 -8.20 2.32 16.09
C ALA A 335 -8.58 3.81 16.08
N ALA A 336 -8.27 4.53 15.00
CA ALA A 336 -8.69 5.90 14.82
C ALA A 336 -10.16 6.03 14.41
N LEU A 337 -10.81 4.99 13.91
CA LEU A 337 -12.22 5.00 13.52
C LEU A 337 -13.14 4.37 14.58
N ALA A 338 -12.59 3.64 15.55
CA ALA A 338 -13.34 2.81 16.50
C ALA A 338 -14.37 3.56 17.36
N ASP A 339 -14.13 4.82 17.71
CA ASP A 339 -15.05 5.67 18.49
C ASP A 339 -16.04 6.47 17.63
N LEU A 340 -16.05 6.28 16.31
CA LEU A 340 -17.00 6.96 15.42
C LEU A 340 -18.29 6.15 15.24
N ASP A 341 -19.42 6.82 15.43
CA ASP A 341 -20.69 6.32 14.90
C ASP A 341 -20.73 6.55 13.39
N ALA A 342 -20.56 5.47 12.62
CA ALA A 342 -20.57 5.50 11.16
C ALA A 342 -21.91 5.97 10.56
N ASN A 343 -22.99 5.98 11.35
CA ASN A 343 -24.32 6.42 10.94
C ASN A 343 -24.64 7.87 11.32
N ALA A 344 -23.77 8.54 12.09
CA ALA A 344 -23.99 9.92 12.50
C ALA A 344 -23.93 10.89 11.30
N GLU A 345 -24.69 11.98 11.39
CA GLU A 345 -24.60 13.05 10.39
C GLU A 345 -23.16 13.60 10.33
N GLY A 346 -22.59 13.65 9.13
CA GLY A 346 -21.20 14.06 8.94
C GLY A 346 -20.14 12.98 9.24
N ALA A 347 -20.52 11.76 9.62
CA ALA A 347 -19.58 10.65 9.88
C ALA A 347 -18.61 10.43 8.72
N SER A 348 -19.08 10.49 7.47
CA SER A 348 -18.20 10.33 6.30
C SER A 348 -17.07 11.37 6.24
N ARG A 349 -17.34 12.62 6.64
CA ARG A 349 -16.31 13.69 6.65
C ARG A 349 -15.27 13.47 7.75
N GLU A 350 -15.71 12.98 8.91
CA GLU A 350 -14.79 12.68 10.01
C GLU A 350 -13.95 11.43 9.71
N ILE A 351 -14.54 10.37 9.15
CA ILE A 351 -13.83 9.18 8.66
C ILE A 351 -12.70 9.58 7.70
N GLN A 352 -13.01 10.43 6.71
CA GLN A 352 -12.02 10.95 5.74
C GLN A 352 -10.85 11.64 6.45
N LYS A 353 -11.15 12.60 7.33
CA LYS A 353 -10.14 13.36 8.07
C LYS A 353 -9.23 12.47 8.92
N ARG A 354 -9.79 11.45 9.57
CA ARG A 354 -9.02 10.51 10.39
C ARG A 354 -8.16 9.57 9.55
N ILE A 355 -8.63 9.15 8.37
CA ILE A 355 -7.80 8.37 7.42
C ILE A 355 -6.68 9.24 6.83
N GLU A 356 -6.95 10.51 6.51
CA GLU A 356 -5.96 11.46 5.99
C GLU A 356 -4.78 11.68 6.95
N GLU A 357 -5.00 11.51 8.26
CA GLU A 357 -3.94 11.55 9.27
C GLU A 357 -2.82 10.54 8.97
N TYR A 358 -3.16 9.39 8.37
CA TYR A 358 -2.25 8.28 8.05
C TYR A 358 -1.78 8.27 6.58
N ALA A 359 -1.86 9.41 5.88
CA ALA A 359 -1.45 9.51 4.47
C ALA A 359 0.03 9.15 4.26
N VAL A 360 0.90 9.41 5.24
CA VAL A 360 2.33 9.04 5.22
C VAL A 360 2.47 7.53 5.24
N GLU A 361 1.86 6.86 6.21
CA GLU A 361 1.89 5.41 6.36
C GLU A 361 1.28 4.71 5.13
N CYS A 362 0.17 5.22 4.60
CA CYS A 362 -0.41 4.70 3.35
C CYS A 362 0.59 4.79 2.18
N SER A 363 1.29 5.92 2.04
CA SER A 363 2.31 6.11 1.01
C SER A 363 3.52 5.19 1.22
N ILE A 364 3.94 4.96 2.47
CA ILE A 364 4.98 4.00 2.83
C ILE A 364 4.57 2.59 2.39
N LEU A 365 3.35 2.13 2.73
CA LEU A 365 2.83 0.82 2.32
C LEU A 365 2.85 0.64 0.82
N LYS A 366 2.42 1.66 0.08
CA LYS A 366 2.36 1.61 -1.38
C LYS A 366 3.75 1.45 -1.99
N VAL A 367 4.70 2.29 -1.59
CA VAL A 367 6.06 2.25 -2.14
C VAL A 367 6.75 0.96 -1.74
N TRP A 368 6.76 0.66 -0.44
CA TRP A 368 7.46 -0.49 0.11
C TRP A 368 6.86 -1.81 -0.39
N GLY A 369 5.54 -1.94 -0.37
CA GLY A 369 4.84 -3.14 -0.82
C GLY A 369 5.06 -3.42 -2.31
N SER A 370 4.98 -2.38 -3.15
CA SER A 370 5.20 -2.54 -4.60
C SER A 370 6.65 -2.89 -4.95
N GLU A 371 7.64 -2.33 -4.24
CA GLU A 371 9.06 -2.64 -4.44
C GLU A 371 9.44 -4.00 -3.86
N MET A 372 8.85 -4.41 -2.74
CA MET A 372 9.00 -5.76 -2.21
C MET A 372 8.44 -6.80 -3.18
N LEU A 373 7.24 -6.58 -3.74
CA LEU A 373 6.68 -7.49 -4.74
C LEU A 373 7.57 -7.57 -5.98
N ASP A 374 8.10 -6.44 -6.47
CA ASP A 374 9.02 -6.38 -7.61
C ASP A 374 10.28 -7.23 -7.36
N MET A 375 10.89 -7.12 -6.17
CA MET A 375 12.01 -7.96 -5.75
C MET A 375 11.62 -9.44 -5.71
N VAL A 376 10.46 -9.77 -5.14
CA VAL A 376 10.00 -11.15 -5.02
C VAL A 376 9.78 -11.77 -6.40
N VAL A 377 9.07 -11.10 -7.31
CA VAL A 377 8.79 -11.68 -8.64
C VAL A 377 10.03 -11.76 -9.51
N ASP A 378 11.00 -10.84 -9.35
CA ASP A 378 12.31 -10.94 -9.99
C ASP A 378 13.06 -12.19 -9.50
N HIS A 379 13.10 -12.43 -8.19
CA HIS A 379 13.69 -13.64 -7.64
C HIS A 379 12.95 -14.92 -8.05
N VAL A 380 11.63 -14.88 -8.12
CA VAL A 380 10.81 -16.00 -8.61
C VAL A 380 11.18 -16.29 -10.06
N LEU A 381 11.19 -15.28 -10.95
CA LEU A 381 11.60 -15.45 -12.34
C LEU A 381 13.02 -16.04 -12.42
N GLN A 382 13.96 -15.52 -11.64
CA GLN A 382 15.34 -15.99 -11.63
C GLN A 382 15.48 -17.45 -11.14
N ILE A 383 14.65 -17.89 -10.18
CA ILE A 383 14.61 -19.28 -9.72
C ILE A 383 14.10 -20.20 -10.82
N TYR A 384 13.10 -19.76 -11.61
CA TYR A 384 12.64 -20.50 -12.79
C TYR A 384 13.63 -20.43 -13.98
N ALA A 385 14.52 -19.43 -13.98
CA ALA A 385 15.51 -19.17 -15.02
C ALA A 385 14.85 -19.09 -16.41
N GLY A 386 15.32 -19.86 -17.40
CA GLY A 386 14.75 -19.85 -18.76
C GLY A 386 13.25 -20.15 -18.81
N TYR A 387 12.73 -20.99 -17.90
CA TYR A 387 11.29 -21.27 -17.81
C TYR A 387 10.50 -20.08 -17.26
N GLY A 388 11.13 -19.20 -16.47
CA GLY A 388 10.51 -18.00 -15.93
C GLY A 388 10.25 -16.93 -17.00
N TYR A 389 10.85 -17.10 -18.18
CA TYR A 389 10.68 -16.21 -19.34
C TYR A 389 9.62 -16.72 -20.34
N VAL A 390 8.97 -17.86 -20.05
CA VAL A 390 8.00 -18.52 -20.95
C VAL A 390 6.59 -18.36 -20.37
N GLU A 391 5.63 -17.94 -21.19
CA GLU A 391 4.24 -17.64 -20.78
C GLU A 391 3.48 -18.85 -20.18
N GLU A 392 3.96 -20.07 -20.40
CA GLU A 392 3.41 -21.29 -19.77
C GLU A 392 3.61 -21.32 -18.24
N TYR A 393 4.60 -20.58 -17.72
CA TYR A 393 4.93 -20.58 -16.30
C TYR A 393 4.38 -19.33 -15.60
N PRO A 394 3.89 -19.47 -14.34
CA PRO A 394 3.31 -18.36 -13.61
C PRO A 394 4.32 -17.25 -13.26
N ALA A 395 5.61 -17.55 -13.31
CA ALA A 395 6.68 -16.60 -13.02
C ALA A 395 6.75 -15.45 -14.04
N GLU A 396 6.57 -15.74 -15.33
CA GLU A 396 6.54 -14.72 -16.40
C GLU A 396 5.42 -13.72 -16.12
N ARG A 397 4.21 -14.24 -15.92
CA ARG A 397 3.02 -13.41 -15.70
C ARG A 397 3.18 -12.54 -14.46
N ALA A 398 3.61 -13.14 -13.34
CA ALA A 398 3.81 -12.40 -12.09
C ALA A 398 4.81 -11.24 -12.27
N TYR A 399 5.88 -11.44 -13.06
CA TYR A 399 6.87 -10.41 -13.34
C TYR A 399 6.30 -9.24 -14.16
N ARG A 400 5.61 -9.50 -15.27
CA ARG A 400 5.00 -8.41 -16.06
C ARG A 400 3.87 -7.69 -15.31
N ASP A 401 3.10 -8.42 -14.50
CA ASP A 401 1.96 -7.89 -13.76
C ASP A 401 2.40 -7.02 -12.58
N SER A 402 3.54 -7.32 -11.93
CA SER A 402 4.02 -6.52 -10.80
C SER A 402 4.38 -5.08 -11.19
N ARG A 403 4.84 -4.88 -12.43
CA ARG A 403 5.51 -3.65 -12.83
C ARG A 403 4.64 -2.40 -12.70
N ILE A 404 3.33 -2.54 -12.92
CA ILE A 404 2.36 -1.44 -12.84
C ILE A 404 2.19 -0.93 -11.41
N ASN A 405 2.49 -1.74 -10.39
CA ASN A 405 2.25 -1.39 -8.99
C ASN A 405 3.08 -0.21 -8.50
N ARG A 406 4.24 0.02 -9.12
CA ARG A 406 5.13 1.15 -8.85
C ARG A 406 4.67 2.45 -9.53
N ILE A 407 3.61 2.40 -10.35
CA ILE A 407 3.14 3.50 -11.20
C ILE A 407 1.77 4.02 -10.75
N PHE A 408 0.76 3.16 -10.67
CA PHE A 408 -0.60 3.59 -10.28
C PHE A 408 -0.70 3.91 -8.77
N GLU A 409 -1.84 4.45 -8.32
CA GLU A 409 -2.01 4.99 -6.95
C GLU A 409 -0.99 6.11 -6.61
N GLY A 410 -0.61 6.86 -7.65
CA GLY A 410 0.52 7.78 -7.67
C GLY A 410 1.85 7.03 -7.82
N THR A 411 2.78 7.52 -8.63
CA THR A 411 4.06 6.82 -8.81
C THR A 411 4.83 6.72 -7.50
N ASN A 412 5.77 5.78 -7.40
CA ASN A 412 6.57 5.67 -6.18
C ASN A 412 7.37 6.95 -5.90
N GLU A 413 7.76 7.71 -6.93
CA GLU A 413 8.40 9.02 -6.79
C GLU A 413 7.47 10.03 -6.12
N ILE A 414 6.23 10.14 -6.60
CA ILE A 414 5.22 11.03 -5.99
C ILE A 414 4.93 10.63 -4.54
N ASN A 415 4.80 9.34 -4.25
CA ASN A 415 4.58 8.87 -2.88
C ASN A 415 5.78 9.18 -1.97
N ARG A 416 7.02 9.05 -2.45
CA ARG A 416 8.23 9.49 -1.71
C ARG A 416 8.20 10.98 -1.40
N LEU A 417 7.83 11.82 -2.37
CA LEU A 417 7.70 13.27 -2.14
C LEU A 417 6.59 13.59 -1.13
N ILE A 418 5.49 12.85 -1.13
CA ILE A 418 4.41 12.98 -0.14
C ILE A 418 4.89 12.61 1.25
N ILE A 419 5.63 11.52 1.42
CA ILE A 419 6.16 11.09 2.74
C ILE A 419 6.95 12.22 3.39
N THR A 420 7.96 12.74 2.69
CA THR A 420 8.81 13.82 3.23
C THR A 420 8.03 15.13 3.36
N GLY A 421 7.31 15.54 2.32
CA GLY A 421 6.58 16.81 2.29
C GLY A 421 5.48 16.91 3.34
N TRP A 422 4.73 15.83 3.57
CA TRP A 422 3.66 15.81 4.57
C TRP A 422 4.22 15.87 6.00
N LEU A 423 5.27 15.10 6.30
CA LEU A 423 5.92 15.14 7.62
C LEU A 423 6.46 16.54 7.93
N MET A 424 7.11 17.19 6.96
CA MET A 424 7.57 18.58 7.11
C MET A 424 6.42 19.55 7.33
N LYS A 425 5.32 19.43 6.57
CA LYS A 425 4.12 20.25 6.75
C LYS A 425 3.54 20.10 8.16
N GLN A 426 3.41 18.87 8.66
CA GLN A 426 2.93 18.61 10.02
C GLN A 426 3.88 19.11 11.10
N ALA A 427 5.20 19.06 10.87
CA ALA A 427 6.21 19.62 11.75
C ALA A 427 6.10 21.15 11.85
N MET A 428 5.98 21.84 10.71
CA MET A 428 5.84 23.30 10.65
C MET A 428 4.52 23.79 11.27
N ALA A 429 3.45 23.00 11.13
CA ALA A 429 2.17 23.27 11.79
C ALA A 429 2.17 22.97 13.30
N GLY A 430 3.25 22.41 13.86
CA GLY A 430 3.34 22.06 15.28
C GLY A 430 2.54 20.81 15.67
N HIS A 431 2.03 20.04 14.70
CA HIS A 431 1.27 18.82 14.96
C HIS A 431 2.16 17.61 15.28
N LEU A 432 3.40 17.61 14.77
CA LEU A 432 4.44 16.61 15.03
C LEU A 432 5.71 17.26 15.63
N PRO A 433 6.30 16.69 16.69
CA PRO A 433 7.46 17.26 17.37
C PRO A 433 8.81 16.96 16.67
N LEU A 434 8.83 16.98 15.34
CA LEU A 434 10.03 16.67 14.54
C LEU A 434 11.14 17.73 14.70
N LEU A 435 10.80 19.02 14.69
CA LEU A 435 11.80 20.09 14.88
C LEU A 435 12.44 20.04 16.28
N PRO A 436 11.67 19.88 17.39
CA PRO A 436 12.25 19.59 18.71
C PRO A 436 13.16 18.36 18.73
N ALA A 437 12.75 17.26 18.08
CA ALA A 437 13.54 16.02 18.03
C ALA A 437 14.88 16.22 17.29
N ILE A 438 14.86 16.91 16.15
CA ILE A 438 16.08 17.28 15.39
C ILE A 438 16.99 18.14 16.27
N LYS A 439 16.45 19.15 16.97
CA LYS A 439 17.24 20.01 17.85
C LYS A 439 17.89 19.20 18.97
N LYS A 440 17.13 18.36 19.67
CA LYS A 440 17.64 17.48 20.74
C LYS A 440 18.78 16.59 20.23
N LEU A 441 18.63 16.02 19.04
CA LEU A 441 19.67 15.20 18.42
C LEU A 441 20.92 16.01 18.09
N MET A 442 20.78 17.23 17.57
CA MET A 442 21.94 18.09 17.28
C MET A 442 22.69 18.45 18.57
N ASP A 443 21.99 18.73 19.66
CA ASP A 443 22.60 18.98 20.97
C ASP A 443 23.34 17.73 21.52
N GLU A 444 22.74 16.54 21.37
CA GLU A 444 23.39 15.25 21.70
C GLU A 444 24.66 15.05 20.86
N VAL A 445 24.57 15.30 19.55
CA VAL A 445 25.69 15.09 18.64
C VAL A 445 26.89 15.97 18.99
N MET A 446 26.63 17.21 19.42
CA MET A 446 27.64 18.21 19.80
C MET A 446 28.26 17.97 21.18
N SER A 447 27.52 17.37 22.12
CA SER A 447 27.99 17.12 23.49
C SER A 447 28.94 15.92 23.62
N GLY A 448 29.18 15.17 22.55
CA GLY A 448 30.06 14.01 22.52
C GLY A 448 29.30 12.69 22.66
N PRO A 449 30.00 11.54 22.75
CA PRO A 449 29.34 10.24 22.89
C PRO A 449 28.55 10.18 24.21
N SER A 450 27.23 10.03 24.12
CA SER A 450 26.37 9.65 25.24
C SER A 450 26.50 8.14 25.51
N ALA A 451 26.24 7.72 26.75
CA ALA A 451 25.94 6.31 27.00
C ALA A 451 24.71 5.95 26.16
N GLY A 452 24.81 4.88 25.37
CA GLY A 452 23.68 4.38 24.60
C GLY A 452 22.55 3.92 25.53
N GLU A 453 21.35 3.81 24.99
CA GLU A 453 20.29 3.09 25.69
C GLU A 453 20.66 1.61 25.78
N ASP A 454 20.59 1.07 26.98
CA ASP A 454 20.74 -0.36 27.22
C ASP A 454 19.38 -1.01 26.98
N TYR A 455 19.30 -1.81 25.92
CA TYR A 455 18.16 -2.66 25.63
C TYR A 455 18.44 -4.08 26.12
N ASP A 456 17.43 -4.71 26.70
CA ASP A 456 17.50 -6.10 27.14
C ASP A 456 16.67 -7.01 26.23
N GLY A 457 16.99 -8.31 26.26
CA GLY A 457 16.20 -9.34 25.60
C GLY A 457 16.65 -9.70 24.17
N PRO A 458 15.86 -10.54 23.48
CA PRO A 458 16.30 -11.23 22.26
C PRO A 458 16.53 -10.31 21.06
N LEU A 459 15.96 -9.10 21.08
CA LEU A 459 16.07 -8.12 19.99
C LEU A 459 16.75 -6.81 20.43
N ALA A 460 17.53 -6.86 21.52
CA ALA A 460 18.26 -5.70 22.04
C ALA A 460 19.17 -5.03 20.99
N ALA A 461 19.87 -5.83 20.19
CA ALA A 461 20.72 -5.33 19.12
C ALA A 461 19.90 -4.61 18.05
N GLU A 462 18.73 -5.15 17.70
CA GLU A 462 17.84 -4.60 16.68
C GLU A 462 17.17 -3.31 17.15
N HIS A 463 16.81 -3.19 18.43
CA HIS A 463 16.36 -1.91 19.02
C HIS A 463 17.44 -0.84 18.96
N LYS A 464 18.69 -1.19 19.24
CA LYS A 464 19.83 -0.28 19.09
C LYS A 464 20.02 0.15 17.63
N LEU A 465 19.85 -0.75 16.67
CA LEU A 465 19.86 -0.42 15.23
C LEU A 465 18.72 0.54 14.89
N LEU A 466 17.51 0.31 15.40
CA LEU A 466 16.36 1.17 15.18
C LEU A 466 16.56 2.58 15.76
N ALA A 467 17.06 2.69 16.99
CA ALA A 467 17.36 3.97 17.62
C ALA A 467 18.38 4.76 16.79
N ASN A 468 19.45 4.10 16.34
CA ASN A 468 20.45 4.71 15.46
C ASN A 468 19.88 5.09 14.09
N ALA A 469 18.99 4.27 13.53
CA ALA A 469 18.30 4.54 12.27
C ALA A 469 17.40 5.78 12.36
N LYS A 470 16.63 5.93 13.45
CA LYS A 470 15.85 7.15 13.73
C LYS A 470 16.77 8.37 13.83
N LYS A 471 17.87 8.26 14.58
CA LYS A 471 18.88 9.34 14.70
C LYS A 471 19.51 9.70 13.35
N LEU A 472 19.95 8.74 12.54
CA LEU A 472 20.51 8.98 11.21
C LEU A 472 19.54 9.68 10.27
N THR A 473 18.26 9.30 10.32
CA THR A 473 17.19 9.89 9.53
C THR A 473 16.93 11.33 9.94
N LEU A 474 16.78 11.58 11.25
CA LEU A 474 16.60 12.93 11.80
C LEU A 474 17.82 13.83 11.56
N PHE A 475 19.03 13.28 11.63
CA PHE A 475 20.26 14.02 11.33
C PHE A 475 20.31 14.47 9.87
N ALA A 476 20.03 13.56 8.93
CA ALA A 476 19.96 13.89 7.51
C ALA A 476 18.85 14.92 7.21
N ALA A 477 17.67 14.74 7.81
CA ALA A 477 16.55 15.67 7.66
C ALA A 477 16.87 17.06 8.22
N GLY A 478 17.53 17.12 9.38
CA GLY A 478 17.99 18.36 10.01
C GLY A 478 19.00 19.11 9.16
N ALA A 479 20.02 18.41 8.65
CA ALA A 479 21.04 19.00 7.78
C ALA A 479 20.43 19.53 6.47
N ALA A 480 19.51 18.77 5.86
CA ALA A 480 18.79 19.20 4.66
C ALA A 480 17.90 20.42 4.91
N SER A 481 17.15 20.42 6.01
CA SER A 481 16.28 21.53 6.40
C SER A 481 17.08 22.80 6.69
N GLN A 482 18.25 22.68 7.34
CA GLN A 482 19.13 23.80 7.63
C GLN A 482 19.71 24.43 6.35
N LYS A 483 20.09 23.62 5.35
CA LYS A 483 20.63 24.16 4.09
C LYS A 483 19.57 24.81 3.21
N TYR A 484 18.47 24.11 2.98
CA TYR A 484 17.52 24.48 1.93
C TYR A 484 16.30 25.25 2.43
N MET A 485 15.95 25.12 3.71
CA MET A 485 14.78 25.76 4.32
C MET A 485 13.51 25.53 3.46
N GLN A 486 12.83 26.59 3.03
CA GLN A 486 11.65 26.53 2.16
C GLN A 486 11.95 25.93 0.78
N GLY A 487 13.21 26.00 0.31
CA GLY A 487 13.65 25.43 -0.97
C GLY A 487 13.83 23.91 -0.95
N LEU A 488 13.63 23.23 0.19
CA LEU A 488 13.78 21.77 0.28
C LEU A 488 12.78 21.03 -0.62
N ALA A 489 11.59 21.60 -0.86
CA ALA A 489 10.57 21.05 -1.74
C ALA A 489 11.06 20.87 -3.20
N GLU A 490 12.03 21.68 -3.63
CA GLU A 490 12.62 21.63 -4.96
C GLU A 490 13.80 20.63 -5.06
N GLN A 491 14.23 20.04 -3.94
CA GLN A 491 15.36 19.10 -3.89
C GLN A 491 14.86 17.66 -3.86
N GLN A 492 14.26 17.21 -4.96
CA GLN A 492 13.55 15.92 -5.02
C GLN A 492 14.44 14.72 -4.69
N GLU A 493 15.72 14.71 -5.07
CA GLU A 493 16.65 13.62 -4.77
C GLU A 493 16.99 13.54 -3.29
N VAL A 494 17.00 14.68 -2.60
CA VAL A 494 17.18 14.77 -1.14
C VAL A 494 15.89 14.31 -0.46
N MET A 495 14.72 14.79 -0.90
CA MET A 495 13.43 14.37 -0.37
C MET A 495 13.19 12.86 -0.54
N GLY A 496 13.57 12.31 -1.69
CA GLY A 496 13.48 10.87 -1.98
C GLY A 496 14.38 10.05 -1.08
N ALA A 497 15.64 10.46 -0.88
CA ALA A 497 16.56 9.78 0.03
C ALA A 497 16.07 9.83 1.49
N LEU A 498 15.49 10.95 1.93
CA LEU A 498 14.85 11.03 3.24
C LEU A 498 13.66 10.09 3.35
N ALA A 499 12.80 10.04 2.33
CA ALA A 499 11.65 9.14 2.28
C ALA A 499 12.08 7.67 2.37
N ASP A 500 13.13 7.26 1.66
CA ASP A 500 13.67 5.90 1.73
C ASP A 500 14.13 5.55 3.16
N SER A 501 14.83 6.46 3.85
CA SER A 501 15.22 6.24 5.24
C SER A 501 14.00 6.15 6.18
N ILE A 502 12.99 7.00 5.98
CA ILE A 502 11.75 7.00 6.77
C ILE A 502 10.96 5.69 6.59
N ILE A 503 10.85 5.22 5.34
CA ILE A 503 10.23 3.95 4.99
C ILE A 503 10.91 2.80 5.72
N GLU A 504 12.25 2.74 5.68
CA GLU A 504 13.03 1.67 6.31
C GLU A 504 12.94 1.71 7.84
N VAL A 505 12.90 2.90 8.47
CA VAL A 505 12.64 3.04 9.90
C VAL A 505 11.28 2.44 10.28
N TYR A 506 10.23 2.77 9.53
CA TYR A 506 8.88 2.25 9.81
C TYR A 506 8.83 0.73 9.64
N ALA A 507 9.46 0.20 8.60
CA ALA A 507 9.51 -1.23 8.33
C ALA A 507 10.30 -2.01 9.40
N MET A 508 11.46 -1.48 9.80
CA MET A 508 12.31 -2.06 10.84
C MET A 508 11.58 -2.11 12.19
N GLU A 509 10.99 -1.00 12.61
CA GLU A 509 10.23 -0.94 13.87
C GLU A 509 9.03 -1.88 13.86
N SER A 510 8.26 -1.92 12.77
CA SER A 510 7.11 -2.82 12.65
C SER A 510 7.51 -4.29 12.76
N SER A 511 8.66 -4.65 12.18
CA SER A 511 9.22 -6.01 12.23
C SER A 511 9.72 -6.38 13.63
N ILE A 512 10.31 -5.44 14.37
CA ILE A 512 10.76 -5.63 15.76
C ILE A 512 9.55 -5.85 16.66
N LEU A 513 8.60 -4.91 16.65
CA LEU A 513 7.43 -4.95 17.53
C LEU A 513 6.56 -6.20 17.31
N ARG A 514 6.38 -6.64 16.06
CA ARG A 514 5.68 -7.90 15.77
C ARG A 514 6.43 -9.11 16.33
N ALA A 515 7.75 -9.17 16.15
CA ALA A 515 8.54 -10.27 16.69
C ALA A 515 8.49 -10.31 18.23
N GLU A 516 8.52 -9.15 18.89
CA GLU A 516 8.38 -9.05 20.35
C GLU A 516 7.01 -9.49 20.84
N LYS A 517 5.94 -9.12 20.11
CA LYS A 517 4.59 -9.61 20.40
C LYS A 517 4.52 -11.14 20.30
N LEU A 518 5.15 -11.72 19.28
CA LEU A 518 5.29 -13.16 19.13
C LEU A 518 6.15 -13.81 20.23
N ILE A 519 7.23 -13.15 20.68
CA ILE A 519 8.05 -13.61 21.81
C ILE A 519 7.20 -13.63 23.08
N GLY A 520 6.43 -12.57 23.36
CA GLY A 520 5.54 -12.50 24.51
C GLY A 520 4.47 -13.59 24.49
N ALA A 521 3.93 -13.91 23.31
CA ALA A 521 2.86 -14.90 23.15
C ALA A 521 3.36 -16.36 23.10
N ARG A 522 4.52 -16.63 22.48
CA ARG A 522 4.98 -18.01 22.15
C ARG A 522 6.36 -18.34 22.72
N GLY A 523 7.00 -17.42 23.44
CA GLY A 523 8.39 -17.51 23.88
C GLY A 523 9.39 -17.39 22.72
N GLU A 524 10.68 -17.23 23.05
CA GLU A 524 11.75 -17.09 22.04
C GLU A 524 11.83 -18.26 21.06
N ALA A 525 11.68 -19.48 21.56
CA ALA A 525 11.72 -20.68 20.73
C ALA A 525 10.56 -20.71 19.72
N GLY A 526 9.35 -20.30 20.14
CA GLY A 526 8.17 -20.22 19.29
C GLY A 526 8.22 -19.06 18.29
N ALA A 527 8.92 -17.97 18.64
CA ALA A 527 9.12 -16.80 17.78
C ALA A 527 10.41 -16.85 16.94
N ARG A 528 11.15 -17.97 16.97
CA ARG A 528 12.49 -18.11 16.38
C ARG A 528 12.59 -17.65 14.92
N GLN A 529 11.55 -17.90 14.11
CA GLN A 529 11.56 -17.52 12.70
C GLN A 529 11.28 -16.02 12.50
N ALA A 530 10.37 -15.44 13.29
CA ALA A 530 10.14 -14.00 13.30
C ALA A 530 11.41 -13.25 13.75
N ILE A 531 12.08 -13.73 14.81
CA ILE A 531 13.37 -13.18 15.25
C ILE A 531 14.40 -13.22 14.11
N ALA A 532 14.55 -14.36 13.43
CA ALA A 532 15.51 -14.47 12.34
C ALA A 532 15.21 -13.53 11.17
N MET A 533 13.94 -13.41 10.77
CA MET A 533 13.51 -12.48 9.73
C MET A 533 13.72 -11.01 10.16
N THR A 534 13.40 -10.65 11.40
CA THR A 534 13.64 -9.30 11.95
C THR A 534 15.13 -8.96 11.93
N ARG A 535 16.00 -9.84 12.41
CA ARG A 535 17.46 -9.63 12.40
C ARG A 535 18.01 -9.50 10.98
N PHE A 536 17.58 -10.37 10.08
CA PHE A 536 17.97 -10.34 8.67
C PHE A 536 17.53 -9.04 7.99
N TYR A 537 16.29 -8.60 8.26
CA TYR A 537 15.74 -7.36 7.73
C TYR A 537 16.48 -6.14 8.28
N ALA A 538 16.63 -6.05 9.61
CA ALA A 538 17.24 -4.91 10.28
C ALA A 538 18.66 -4.65 9.78
N ALA A 539 19.47 -5.70 9.58
CA ALA A 539 20.82 -5.57 9.03
C ALA A 539 20.81 -4.88 7.65
N LYS A 540 19.95 -5.32 6.73
CA LYS A 540 19.84 -4.73 5.38
C LYS A 540 19.23 -3.33 5.38
N ALA A 541 18.22 -3.09 6.22
CA ALA A 541 17.59 -1.79 6.36
C ALA A 541 18.58 -0.74 6.88
N THR A 542 19.43 -1.09 7.84
CA THR A 542 20.49 -0.19 8.34
C THR A 542 21.46 0.24 7.24
N GLU A 543 21.89 -0.67 6.35
CA GLU A 543 22.75 -0.33 5.22
C GLU A 543 22.09 0.67 4.26
N ARG A 544 20.81 0.46 3.93
CA ARG A 544 20.03 1.38 3.07
C ARG A 544 19.86 2.76 3.70
N ILE A 545 19.55 2.81 4.99
CA ILE A 545 19.43 4.07 5.73
C ILE A 545 20.76 4.81 5.76
N GLU A 546 21.87 4.11 6.00
CA GLU A 546 23.20 4.73 5.96
C GLU A 546 23.51 5.29 4.57
N GLN A 547 23.23 4.53 3.50
CA GLN A 547 23.43 4.96 2.12
C GLN A 547 22.61 6.22 1.79
N SER A 548 21.33 6.23 2.13
CA SER A 548 20.43 7.37 1.92
C SER A 548 20.85 8.60 2.73
N SER A 549 21.14 8.44 4.02
CA SER A 549 21.66 9.53 4.85
C SER A 549 23.00 10.06 4.34
N ARG A 550 23.91 9.18 3.87
CA ARG A 550 25.20 9.58 3.28
C ARG A 550 25.00 10.41 2.04
N LYS A 551 24.08 10.02 1.15
CA LYS A 551 23.70 10.78 -0.04
C LYS A 551 23.24 12.18 0.33
N VAL A 552 22.33 12.32 1.30
CA VAL A 552 21.83 13.62 1.78
C VAL A 552 22.98 14.47 2.33
N ILE A 553 23.76 13.95 3.26
CA ILE A 553 24.84 14.72 3.90
C ILE A 553 25.90 15.17 2.88
N ALA A 554 26.26 14.31 1.92
CA ALA A 554 27.18 14.67 0.85
C ALA A 554 26.65 15.78 -0.07
N THR A 555 25.33 15.87 -0.24
CA THR A 555 24.68 16.93 -1.02
C THR A 555 24.58 18.24 -0.23
N VAL A 556 24.41 18.18 1.10
CA VAL A 556 24.11 19.37 1.91
C VAL A 556 25.31 20.00 2.62
N ALA A 557 26.47 19.37 2.60
CA ALA A 557 27.68 19.94 3.18
C ALA A 557 28.89 19.80 2.26
N GLU A 558 29.86 20.70 2.41
CA GLU A 558 31.14 20.69 1.73
C GLU A 558 32.29 21.01 2.69
N GLY A 559 33.54 20.84 2.25
CA GLY A 559 34.74 21.19 3.02
C GLY A 559 34.79 20.55 4.41
N ASP A 560 35.15 21.35 5.42
CA ASP A 560 35.29 20.90 6.81
C ASP A 560 33.94 20.52 7.44
N MET A 561 32.85 21.18 7.02
CA MET A 561 31.50 20.82 7.46
C MET A 561 31.14 19.40 7.02
N LEU A 562 31.42 19.06 5.76
CA LEU A 562 31.17 17.70 5.25
C LEU A 562 31.98 16.66 6.02
N ARG A 563 33.28 16.91 6.27
CA ARG A 563 34.12 15.98 7.04
C ARG A 563 33.55 15.75 8.44
N THR A 564 33.08 16.81 9.09
CA THR A 564 32.46 16.78 10.41
C THR A 564 31.15 15.97 10.40
N GLN A 565 30.24 16.29 9.48
CA GLN A 565 28.95 15.59 9.36
C GLN A 565 29.13 14.12 8.94
N MET A 566 30.13 13.79 8.11
CA MET A 566 30.47 12.41 7.77
C MET A 566 31.03 11.63 8.97
N ALA A 567 31.79 12.26 9.85
CA ALA A 567 32.26 11.62 11.08
C ALA A 567 31.08 11.32 12.03
N ILE A 568 30.13 12.26 12.15
CA ILE A 568 28.89 12.08 12.91
C ILE A 568 28.07 10.92 12.33
N LEU A 569 27.87 10.90 11.00
CA LEU A 569 27.15 9.83 10.31
C LEU A 569 27.79 8.47 10.59
N ARG A 570 29.11 8.33 10.45
CA ARG A 570 29.81 7.07 10.75
C ARG A 570 29.67 6.65 12.21
N ARG A 571 29.63 7.61 13.14
CA ARG A 571 29.40 7.32 14.56
C ARG A 571 28.00 6.79 14.80
N LEU A 572 26.98 7.43 14.24
CA LEU A 572 25.58 7.00 14.36
C LEU A 572 25.30 5.68 13.64
N ALA A 573 25.98 5.42 12.52
CA ALA A 573 25.85 4.18 11.75
C ALA A 573 26.65 3.01 12.34
N LYS A 574 27.50 3.22 13.34
CA LYS A 574 28.37 2.17 13.88
C LYS A 574 27.54 1.08 14.57
N HIS A 575 27.66 -0.16 14.08
CA HIS A 575 27.05 -1.34 14.68
C HIS A 575 27.90 -2.59 14.39
N GLU A 576 27.62 -3.68 15.09
CA GLU A 576 28.20 -4.99 14.77
C GLU A 576 27.39 -5.64 13.64
N PRO A 577 28.05 -6.15 12.58
CA PRO A 577 27.34 -6.75 11.46
C PRO A 577 26.72 -8.10 11.85
N ALA A 578 25.50 -8.35 11.37
CA ALA A 578 24.83 -9.64 11.55
C ALA A 578 25.31 -10.70 10.54
N ASP A 579 25.36 -11.97 10.94
CA ASP A 579 25.59 -13.10 10.02
C ASP A 579 24.31 -13.41 9.20
N THR A 580 24.09 -12.60 8.17
CA THR A 580 22.93 -12.70 7.28
C THR A 580 22.92 -14.01 6.48
N ILE A 581 24.06 -14.66 6.26
CA ILE A 581 24.14 -15.95 5.57
C ILE A 581 23.50 -17.05 6.41
N SER A 582 23.88 -17.15 7.69
CA SER A 582 23.33 -18.15 8.60
C SER A 582 21.84 -17.91 8.87
N LEU A 583 21.45 -16.65 9.07
CA LEU A 583 20.04 -16.25 9.22
C LEU A 583 19.23 -16.62 7.97
N GLY A 584 19.74 -16.26 6.78
CA GLY A 584 19.10 -16.58 5.50
C GLY A 584 18.89 -18.09 5.31
N ARG A 585 19.91 -18.91 5.60
CA ARG A 585 19.77 -20.38 5.55
C ARG A 585 18.78 -20.93 6.57
N GLN A 586 18.63 -20.31 7.74
CA GLN A 586 17.60 -20.71 8.70
C GLN A 586 16.21 -20.44 8.12
N ILE A 587 15.98 -19.22 7.63
CA ILE A 587 14.69 -18.78 7.08
C ILE A 587 14.32 -19.63 5.86
N ALA A 588 15.25 -19.84 4.94
CA ALA A 588 15.05 -20.64 3.74
C ALA A 588 14.65 -22.08 4.09
N ARG A 589 15.34 -22.72 5.03
CA ARG A 589 15.00 -24.09 5.48
C ARG A 589 13.58 -24.16 6.05
N HIS A 590 13.17 -23.15 6.82
CA HIS A 590 11.82 -23.07 7.36
C HIS A 590 10.75 -23.01 6.26
N VAL A 591 10.86 -22.07 5.33
CA VAL A 591 9.86 -21.93 4.26
C VAL A 591 9.89 -23.10 3.27
N LEU A 592 11.07 -23.70 3.03
CA LEU A 592 11.19 -24.93 2.26
C LEU A 592 10.50 -26.09 2.96
N ALA A 593 10.67 -26.28 4.27
CA ALA A 593 9.99 -27.32 5.02
C ALA A 593 8.45 -27.12 4.98
N ALA A 594 7.98 -25.89 5.16
CA ALA A 594 6.56 -25.56 5.10
C ALA A 594 5.94 -25.60 3.70
N GLY A 595 6.75 -25.46 2.64
CA GLY A 595 6.27 -25.37 1.26
C GLY A 595 5.65 -24.02 0.89
N ARG A 596 5.70 -23.04 1.79
CA ARG A 596 5.11 -21.70 1.66
C ARG A 596 5.74 -20.74 2.68
N TYR A 597 5.46 -19.44 2.52
CA TYR A 597 5.60 -18.51 3.65
C TYR A 597 4.71 -18.99 4.81
N SER A 598 5.27 -19.06 6.02
CA SER A 598 4.55 -19.52 7.21
C SER A 598 5.10 -18.86 8.46
N LEU A 599 4.26 -18.05 9.11
CA LEU A 599 4.44 -17.48 10.45
C LEU A 599 3.08 -17.43 11.16
#